data_AF-A0A4Y1R5W1-F1
#
_entry.id   AF-A0A4Y1R5W1-F1
#
_cell.length_a   1.000
_cell.length_b   1.000
_cell.length_c   1.000
_cell.angle_alpha   90.00
_cell.angle_beta   90.00
_cell.angle_gamma   90.00
#
_symmetry.space_group_name_H-M   'P 1'
#
loop_
_entity.id
_entity.type
_entity.pdbx_description
1 polymer ?
#
loop_
_entity_poly.entity_id
_entity_poly.type
_entity_poly.pdbx_seq_one_letter_code
_entity_poly.pdbx_strand_id
1 'polypeptide(L)'
;MTLGDAIWKHYEIDKKNMLQHLDLGLYLMRKRQQQLEEVEIADWTTTDVFFMNHISTCFAENKRKKQQVPPCGMDWQNVYKVYTPFMLTKYKHWVAVMIDLVLCEIKVYDSKVSLIPDDIVKEELAPLSITLPNLLNTIDFYEEGVYANNCSRDWWCPWPIERVDVPQQSNEGDCGMFVLKYIELFSAKLP
;
A
#
# COMPACT_ATOMS: atom_id res chain seq x y z
N MET A 1 11.15 24.63 -23.54
CA MET A 1 11.15 23.40 -22.71
C MET A 1 10.46 23.78 -21.43
N THR A 2 9.24 23.32 -21.23
CA THR A 2 8.49 23.63 -19.99
C THR A 2 9.05 22.79 -18.83
N LEU A 3 8.76 23.19 -17.60
CA LEU A 3 9.15 22.42 -16.41
C LEU A 3 8.64 20.96 -16.50
N GLY A 4 7.46 20.75 -17.10
CA GLY A 4 6.90 19.43 -17.37
C GLY A 4 7.72 18.60 -18.36
N ASP A 5 8.23 19.22 -19.44
CA ASP A 5 9.06 18.51 -20.44
C ASP A 5 10.42 18.08 -19.88
N ALA A 6 10.99 18.88 -18.96
CA ALA A 6 12.26 18.58 -18.31
C ALA A 6 12.12 17.46 -17.27
N ILE A 7 11.02 17.46 -16.50
CA ILE A 7 10.66 16.37 -15.57
C ILE A 7 10.43 15.08 -16.35
N TRP A 8 9.69 15.14 -17.46
CA TRP A 8 9.41 13.97 -18.31
C TRP A 8 10.68 13.38 -18.93
N LYS A 9 11.61 14.22 -19.41
CA LYS A 9 12.91 13.76 -19.94
C LYS A 9 13.81 13.15 -18.86
N HIS A 10 13.81 13.70 -17.65
CA HIS A 10 14.54 13.10 -16.53
C HIS A 10 13.94 11.75 -16.12
N TYR A 11 12.61 11.65 -16.19
CA TYR A 11 11.85 10.43 -15.89
C TYR A 11 12.12 9.27 -16.87
N GLU A 12 12.20 9.54 -18.18
CA GLU A 12 12.54 8.51 -19.17
C GLU A 12 13.97 7.96 -19.01
N ILE A 13 14.91 8.80 -18.53
CA ILE A 13 16.32 8.44 -18.32
C ILE A 13 16.49 7.53 -17.08
N ASP A 14 15.56 7.58 -16.12
CA ASP A 14 15.72 7.01 -14.77
C ASP A 14 14.81 5.79 -14.47
N LYS A 15 14.21 5.20 -15.51
CA LYS A 15 13.53 3.88 -15.44
C LYS A 15 14.39 2.76 -14.81
N LYS A 16 15.71 2.98 -14.67
CA LYS A 16 16.65 2.08 -13.98
C LYS A 16 16.51 2.04 -12.45
N ASN A 17 15.82 2.97 -11.80
CA ASN A 17 15.63 2.91 -10.34
C ASN A 17 14.21 3.24 -9.87
N MET A 18 13.22 2.55 -10.45
CA MET A 18 11.79 2.70 -10.12
C MET A 18 11.48 2.62 -8.61
N LEU A 19 12.23 1.81 -7.85
CA LEU A 19 12.12 1.73 -6.39
C LEU A 19 12.33 3.09 -5.71
N GLN A 20 13.41 3.79 -6.07
CA GLN A 20 13.73 5.10 -5.50
C GLN A 20 12.68 6.15 -5.87
N HIS A 21 12.13 6.10 -7.09
CA HIS A 21 11.06 7.01 -7.49
C HIS A 21 9.75 6.75 -6.76
N LEU A 22 9.40 5.48 -6.52
CA LEU A 22 8.22 5.12 -5.73
C LEU A 22 8.38 5.64 -4.29
N ASP A 23 9.50 5.34 -3.63
CA ASP A 23 9.75 5.80 -2.26
C ASP A 23 9.74 7.33 -2.15
N LEU A 24 10.40 8.03 -3.09
CA LEU A 24 10.40 9.48 -3.12
C LEU A 24 8.99 10.05 -3.36
N GLY A 25 8.23 9.48 -4.30
CA GLY A 25 6.85 9.88 -4.57
C GLY A 25 5.97 9.74 -3.34
N LEU A 26 6.02 8.59 -2.67
CA LEU A 26 5.25 8.31 -1.46
C LEU A 26 5.68 9.19 -0.28
N TYR A 27 6.98 9.46 -0.14
CA TYR A 27 7.50 10.41 0.84
C TYR A 27 6.95 11.82 0.61
N LEU A 28 6.95 12.31 -0.64
CA LEU A 28 6.42 13.62 -0.98
C LEU A 28 4.91 13.71 -0.71
N MET A 29 4.15 12.63 -0.97
CA MET A 29 2.73 12.55 -0.61
C MET A 29 2.52 12.70 0.90
N ARG A 30 3.31 12.00 1.74
CA ARG A 30 3.26 12.16 3.20
C ARG A 30 3.64 13.56 3.66
N LYS A 31 4.63 14.19 3.02
CA LYS A 31 5.01 15.58 3.34
C LYS A 31 3.91 16.57 2.99
N ARG A 32 3.23 16.39 1.86
CA ARG A 32 2.05 17.17 1.49
C ARG A 32 0.91 16.95 2.49
N GLN A 33 0.67 15.70 2.88
CA GLN A 33 -0.31 15.35 3.90
C GLN A 33 -0.04 16.05 5.24
N GLN A 34 1.19 16.01 5.76
CA GLN A 34 1.56 16.68 7.02
C GLN A 34 1.31 18.19 6.99
N GLN A 35 1.50 18.84 5.83
CA GLN A 35 1.17 20.26 5.66
C GLN A 35 -0.35 20.50 5.63
N LEU A 36 -1.12 19.56 5.10
CA LEU A 36 -2.58 19.62 5.08
C LEU A 36 -3.19 19.27 6.44
N GLU A 37 -2.55 18.44 7.26
CA GLU A 37 -2.98 18.09 8.63
C GLU A 37 -3.01 19.29 9.59
N GLU A 38 -2.29 20.37 9.27
CA GLU A 38 -2.47 21.66 9.96
C GLU A 38 -3.85 22.29 9.70
N VAL A 39 -4.59 21.78 8.70
CA VAL A 39 -5.88 22.31 8.22
C VAL A 39 -7.00 21.26 8.29
N GLU A 40 -6.74 19.98 7.96
CA GLU A 40 -7.68 18.87 7.96
C GLU A 40 -6.97 17.55 8.34
N ILE A 41 -7.48 16.82 9.32
CA ILE A 41 -6.88 15.56 9.77
C ILE A 41 -7.04 14.49 8.68
N ALA A 42 -5.94 14.04 8.11
CA ALA A 42 -5.92 12.92 7.18
C ALA A 42 -5.91 11.58 7.95
N ASP A 43 -6.75 10.64 7.51
CA ASP A 43 -6.98 9.34 8.14
C ASP A 43 -6.22 8.20 7.45
N TRP A 44 -5.18 8.50 6.68
CA TRP A 44 -4.46 7.51 5.88
C TRP A 44 -2.96 7.74 5.87
N THR A 45 -2.17 6.71 5.61
CA THR A 45 -0.71 6.86 5.42
C THR A 45 -0.23 6.08 4.20
N THR A 46 1.04 6.30 3.83
CA THR A 46 1.74 5.44 2.88
C THR A 46 2.94 4.77 3.53
N THR A 47 3.36 3.63 3.00
CA THR A 47 4.60 2.96 3.40
C THR A 47 5.71 3.16 2.37
N ASP A 48 6.89 2.61 2.62
CA ASP A 48 7.93 2.45 1.60
C ASP A 48 7.81 1.08 0.90
N VAL A 49 8.66 0.85 -0.10
CA VAL A 49 8.74 -0.43 -0.83
C VAL A 49 9.22 -1.62 0.01
N PHE A 50 9.78 -1.39 1.21
CA PHE A 50 10.30 -2.45 2.08
C PHE A 50 9.25 -3.00 3.05
N PHE A 51 8.14 -2.29 3.26
CA PHE A 51 7.02 -2.74 4.10
C PHE A 51 6.59 -4.18 3.79
N MET A 52 6.40 -4.51 2.51
CA MET A 52 5.97 -5.86 2.10
C MET A 52 7.05 -6.94 2.31
N ASN A 53 8.33 -6.55 2.34
CA ASN A 53 9.42 -7.47 2.69
C ASN A 53 9.38 -7.81 4.19
N HIS A 54 9.06 -6.84 5.04
CA HIS A 54 8.86 -7.09 6.47
C HIS A 54 7.69 -8.04 6.71
N ILE A 55 6.55 -7.79 6.05
CA ILE A 55 5.36 -8.66 6.10
C ILE A 55 5.72 -10.09 5.67
N SER A 56 6.42 -10.24 4.54
CA SER A 56 6.84 -11.56 4.03
C SER A 56 7.79 -12.28 4.99
N THR A 57 8.71 -11.53 5.61
CA THR A 57 9.62 -12.07 6.63
C THR A 57 8.84 -12.56 7.85
N CYS A 58 7.91 -11.74 8.34
CA CYS A 58 7.04 -12.10 9.45
C CYS A 58 6.21 -13.36 9.16
N PHE A 59 5.64 -13.45 7.96
CA PHE A 59 4.89 -14.60 7.47
C PHE A 59 5.73 -15.89 7.44
N ALA A 60 6.98 -15.80 6.98
CA ALA A 60 7.88 -16.95 6.92
C ALA A 60 8.36 -17.39 8.32
N GLU A 61 8.53 -16.44 9.24
CA GLU A 61 9.09 -16.67 10.58
C GLU A 61 8.09 -17.20 11.61
N ASN A 62 6.79 -17.25 11.27
CA ASN A 62 5.53 -17.48 12.00
C ASN A 62 5.48 -18.36 13.30
N LYS A 63 6.55 -18.48 14.11
CA LYS A 63 6.62 -19.35 15.29
C LYS A 63 7.54 -18.91 16.44
N ARG A 64 8.34 -17.82 16.40
CA ARG A 64 9.43 -17.67 17.40
C ARG A 64 9.71 -16.32 18.07
N LYS A 65 9.16 -15.17 17.66
CA LYS A 65 9.45 -13.88 18.32
C LYS A 65 8.22 -12.97 18.32
N LYS A 66 8.09 -12.10 19.34
CA LYS A 66 7.21 -10.93 19.28
C LYS A 66 7.64 -10.10 18.06
N GLN A 67 6.89 -10.19 16.98
CA GLN A 67 7.11 -9.40 15.77
C GLN A 67 6.50 -8.01 16.00
N GLN A 68 7.23 -6.96 15.63
CA GLN A 68 6.75 -5.60 15.75
C GLN A 68 6.02 -5.21 14.46
N VAL A 69 4.96 -4.42 14.61
CA VAL A 69 4.31 -3.76 13.48
C VAL A 69 5.33 -2.83 12.81
N PRO A 70 5.45 -2.82 11.46
CA PRO A 70 6.33 -1.89 10.77
C PRO A 70 6.06 -0.44 11.17
N PRO A 71 7.09 0.41 11.30
CA PRO A 71 6.85 1.84 11.39
C PRO A 71 6.13 2.30 10.11
N CYS A 72 5.09 3.12 10.28
CA CYS A 72 4.48 3.85 9.16
C CYS A 72 4.62 5.35 9.42
N GLY A 73 4.29 6.18 8.42
CA GLY A 73 4.50 7.63 8.51
C GLY A 73 3.70 8.35 9.62
N MET A 74 2.80 7.63 10.30
CA MET A 74 1.93 8.09 11.38
C MET A 74 1.84 7.05 12.49
N ASP A 75 1.30 7.43 13.66
CA ASP A 75 0.92 6.45 14.67
C ASP A 75 -0.24 5.61 14.13
N TRP A 76 -0.12 4.29 14.19
CA TRP A 76 -1.13 3.35 13.72
C TRP A 76 -2.51 3.64 14.33
N GLN A 77 -2.59 4.11 15.58
CA GLN A 77 -3.87 4.42 16.24
C GLN A 77 -4.68 5.51 15.51
N ASN A 78 -4.05 6.35 14.70
CA ASN A 78 -4.69 7.44 13.95
C ASN A 78 -4.85 7.13 12.46
N VAL A 79 -4.49 5.92 12.01
CA VAL A 79 -4.48 5.52 10.59
C VAL A 79 -5.67 4.60 10.32
N TYR A 80 -6.54 4.97 9.38
CA TYR A 80 -7.69 4.18 8.94
C TYR A 80 -7.33 3.39 7.67
N LYS A 81 -6.51 3.99 6.79
CA LYS A 81 -6.07 3.36 5.54
C LYS A 81 -4.57 3.42 5.37
N VAL A 82 -3.98 2.34 4.87
CA VAL A 82 -2.56 2.29 4.50
C VAL A 82 -2.43 2.02 3.01
N TYR A 83 -1.67 2.86 2.32
CA TYR A 83 -1.34 2.69 0.91
C TYR A 83 0.11 2.22 0.75
N THR A 84 0.31 1.07 0.09
CA THR A 84 1.64 0.52 -0.15
C THR A 84 1.81 0.16 -1.63
N PRO A 85 2.97 0.44 -2.24
CA PRO A 85 3.33 -0.16 -3.50
C PRO A 85 3.61 -1.65 -3.28
N PHE A 86 3.29 -2.49 -4.26
CA PHE A 86 3.64 -3.92 -4.22
C PHE A 86 4.14 -4.40 -5.57
N MET A 87 5.27 -5.12 -5.55
CA MET A 87 5.88 -5.73 -6.73
C MET A 87 5.47 -7.19 -6.82
N LEU A 88 4.64 -7.51 -7.81
CA LEU A 88 4.37 -8.88 -8.24
C LEU A 88 5.62 -9.42 -8.94
N THR A 89 6.51 -10.01 -8.15
CA THR A 89 7.94 -10.15 -8.49
C THR A 89 8.14 -11.06 -9.70
N LYS A 90 7.35 -12.13 -9.81
CA LYS A 90 7.37 -13.06 -10.95
C LYS A 90 7.04 -12.38 -12.28
N TYR A 91 6.25 -11.31 -12.25
CA TYR A 91 5.75 -10.59 -13.43
C TYR A 91 6.41 -9.24 -13.63
N LYS A 92 7.26 -8.81 -12.68
CA LYS A 92 7.90 -7.48 -12.66
C LYS A 92 6.88 -6.35 -12.85
N HIS A 93 5.74 -6.49 -12.18
CA HIS A 93 4.62 -5.57 -12.29
C HIS A 93 4.33 -4.92 -10.94
N TRP A 94 4.18 -3.60 -10.94
CA TRP A 94 3.82 -2.84 -9.74
C TRP A 94 2.31 -2.65 -9.68
N VAL A 95 1.74 -2.85 -8.50
CA VAL A 95 0.34 -2.55 -8.17
C VAL A 95 0.29 -1.66 -6.93
N ALA A 96 -0.75 -0.83 -6.84
CA ALA A 96 -1.02 -0.09 -5.61
C ALA A 96 -1.94 -0.94 -4.75
N VAL A 97 -1.64 -1.03 -3.46
CA VAL A 97 -2.43 -1.76 -2.49
C VAL A 97 -2.96 -0.78 -1.45
N MET A 98 -4.26 -0.79 -1.23
CA MET A 98 -4.90 -0.10 -0.11
C MET A 98 -5.35 -1.13 0.91
N ILE A 99 -4.97 -0.90 2.15
CA ILE A 99 -5.32 -1.71 3.30
C ILE A 99 -6.29 -0.87 4.12
N ASP A 100 -7.53 -1.32 4.24
CA ASP A 100 -8.53 -0.67 5.07
C ASP A 100 -8.54 -1.33 6.45
N LEU A 101 -8.01 -0.61 7.45
CA LEU A 101 -7.89 -1.09 8.82
C LEU A 101 -9.25 -1.09 9.54
N VAL A 102 -10.25 -0.37 9.03
CA VAL A 102 -11.60 -0.33 9.60
C VAL A 102 -12.44 -1.48 9.07
N LEU A 103 -12.46 -1.65 7.75
CA LEU A 103 -13.20 -2.71 7.07
C LEU A 103 -12.46 -4.07 7.09
N CYS A 104 -11.19 -4.06 7.52
CA CYS A 104 -10.36 -5.25 7.59
C CYS A 104 -10.29 -5.94 6.21
N GLU A 105 -10.00 -5.17 5.16
CA GLU A 105 -9.95 -5.59 3.75
C GLU A 105 -8.74 -5.02 3.00
N ILE A 106 -8.37 -5.67 1.89
CA ILE A 106 -7.26 -5.27 1.03
C ILE A 106 -7.78 -5.06 -0.40
N LYS A 107 -7.54 -3.87 -0.96
CA LYS A 107 -7.84 -3.55 -2.36
C LYS A 107 -6.58 -3.42 -3.18
N VAL A 108 -6.62 -3.95 -4.39
CA VAL A 108 -5.51 -3.94 -5.35
C VAL A 108 -5.91 -3.12 -6.57
N TYR A 109 -5.18 -2.06 -6.84
CA TYR A 109 -5.31 -1.25 -8.05
C TYR A 109 -4.23 -1.66 -9.03
N ASP A 110 -4.65 -2.41 -10.03
CA ASP A 110 -3.80 -3.00 -11.06
C ASP A 110 -4.06 -2.32 -12.41
N SER A 111 -3.04 -1.64 -12.91
CA SER A 111 -3.10 -0.94 -14.20
C SER A 111 -3.03 -1.87 -15.40
N LYS A 112 -2.80 -3.18 -15.24
CA LYS A 112 -2.69 -4.12 -16.35
C LYS A 112 -3.28 -5.48 -15.99
N VAL A 113 -4.58 -5.51 -15.73
CA VAL A 113 -5.29 -6.72 -15.27
C VAL A 113 -5.18 -7.92 -16.22
N SER A 114 -4.97 -7.67 -17.50
CA SER A 114 -4.77 -8.72 -18.51
C SER A 114 -3.45 -9.49 -18.35
N LEU A 115 -2.50 -8.98 -17.56
CA LEU A 115 -1.18 -9.58 -17.39
C LEU A 115 -1.20 -10.74 -16.38
N ILE A 116 -2.00 -10.61 -15.31
CA ILE A 116 -1.93 -11.48 -14.14
C ILE A 116 -3.35 -11.84 -13.70
N PRO A 117 -3.72 -13.13 -13.67
CA PRO A 117 -5.00 -13.58 -13.13
C PRO A 117 -5.23 -13.20 -11.66
N ASP A 118 -6.50 -13.09 -11.25
CA ASP A 118 -6.89 -12.66 -9.90
C ASP A 118 -6.41 -13.60 -8.79
N ASP A 119 -6.47 -14.91 -9.03
CA ASP A 119 -6.00 -15.94 -8.10
C ASP A 119 -4.52 -15.80 -7.80
N ILE A 120 -3.70 -15.46 -8.80
CA ILE A 120 -2.26 -15.25 -8.63
C ILE A 120 -1.96 -13.99 -7.83
N VAL A 121 -2.72 -12.90 -8.03
CA VAL A 121 -2.57 -11.69 -7.19
C VAL A 121 -2.95 -11.98 -5.74
N LYS A 122 -3.99 -12.77 -5.51
CA LYS A 122 -4.39 -13.19 -4.16
C LYS A 122 -3.33 -14.08 -3.51
N GLU A 123 -2.70 -14.98 -4.26
CA GLU A 123 -1.60 -15.82 -3.79
C GLU A 123 -0.39 -14.99 -3.36
N GLU A 124 0.07 -14.05 -4.20
CA GLU A 124 1.23 -13.19 -3.90
C GLU A 124 0.96 -12.25 -2.71
N LEU A 125 -0.30 -11.83 -2.48
CA LEU A 125 -0.70 -10.98 -1.35
C LEU A 125 -1.16 -11.75 -0.10
N ALA A 126 -1.24 -13.08 -0.16
CA ALA A 126 -1.63 -13.91 0.97
C ALA A 126 -0.78 -13.65 2.24
N PRO A 127 0.56 -13.45 2.15
CA PRO A 127 1.36 -13.09 3.32
C PRO A 127 0.86 -11.84 4.04
N LEU A 128 0.39 -10.81 3.31
CA LEU A 128 -0.18 -9.60 3.90
C LEU A 128 -1.53 -9.87 4.56
N SER A 129 -2.43 -10.53 3.82
CA SER A 129 -3.78 -10.87 4.29
C SER A 129 -3.78 -11.69 5.58
N ILE A 130 -2.79 -12.58 5.75
CA ILE A 130 -2.69 -13.46 6.91
C ILE A 130 -1.89 -12.81 8.04
N THR A 131 -0.79 -12.11 7.74
CA THR A 131 0.16 -11.66 8.76
C THR A 131 -0.24 -10.35 9.41
N LEU A 132 -0.80 -9.41 8.64
CA LEU A 132 -1.16 -8.09 9.17
C LEU A 132 -2.16 -8.17 10.34
N PRO A 133 -3.26 -8.96 10.27
CA PRO A 133 -4.21 -9.06 11.38
C PRO A 133 -3.55 -9.57 12.67
N ASN A 134 -2.66 -10.57 12.53
CA ASN A 134 -1.87 -11.09 13.65
C ASN A 134 -0.96 -10.02 14.26
N LEU A 135 -0.25 -9.25 13.43
CA LEU A 135 0.63 -8.17 13.91
C LEU A 135 -0.15 -7.08 14.64
N LEU A 136 -1.29 -6.64 14.11
CA LEU A 136 -2.17 -5.66 14.74
C LEU A 136 -2.69 -6.17 16.09
N ASN A 137 -3.01 -7.46 16.21
CA ASN A 137 -3.42 -8.06 17.47
C ASN A 137 -2.29 -8.07 18.52
N THR A 138 -1.02 -8.16 18.13
CA THR A 138 0.10 -8.14 19.12
C THR A 138 0.29 -6.79 19.82
N ILE A 139 -0.34 -5.73 19.30
CA ILE A 139 -0.32 -4.38 19.86
C ILE A 139 -1.71 -3.93 20.32
N ASP A 140 -2.64 -4.88 20.50
CA ASP A 140 -4.01 -4.65 20.98
C ASP A 140 -4.77 -3.59 20.17
N PHE A 141 -4.47 -3.48 18.86
CA PHE A 141 -4.97 -2.42 17.96
C PHE A 141 -6.49 -2.27 17.93
N TYR A 142 -7.22 -3.39 18.02
CA TYR A 142 -8.68 -3.43 18.02
C TYR A 142 -9.28 -3.61 19.42
N GLU A 143 -8.47 -3.70 20.48
CA GLU A 143 -8.97 -3.73 21.86
C GLU A 143 -8.86 -2.34 22.52
N GLU A 144 -7.86 -1.55 22.12
CA GLU A 144 -7.60 -0.22 22.65
C GLU A 144 -7.62 0.84 21.54
N GLY A 145 -8.60 1.77 21.57
CA GLY A 145 -8.62 2.95 20.69
C GLY A 145 -9.87 3.13 19.83
N VAL A 146 -9.75 3.92 18.76
CA VAL A 146 -10.87 4.38 17.91
C VAL A 146 -11.59 3.22 17.19
N TYR A 147 -10.95 2.06 17.08
CA TYR A 147 -11.44 0.90 16.31
C TYR A 147 -12.05 -0.23 17.15
N ALA A 148 -12.20 -0.05 18.48
CA ALA A 148 -12.53 -1.13 19.42
C ALA A 148 -13.84 -1.91 19.12
N ASN A 149 -14.71 -1.39 18.26
CA ASN A 149 -15.95 -2.05 17.83
C ASN A 149 -16.11 -2.14 16.30
N ASN A 150 -15.08 -1.76 15.53
CA ASN A 150 -15.23 -1.56 14.09
C ASN A 150 -14.76 -2.75 13.24
N CYS A 151 -13.82 -3.58 13.75
CA CYS A 151 -13.47 -4.82 13.05
C CYS A 151 -14.32 -5.97 13.57
N SER A 152 -15.25 -6.45 12.74
CA SER A 152 -16.10 -7.60 13.06
C SER A 152 -15.43 -8.94 12.75
N ARG A 153 -14.14 -8.94 12.35
CA ARG A 153 -13.40 -10.14 11.96
C ARG A 153 -12.45 -10.53 13.08
N ASP A 154 -12.38 -11.82 13.34
CA ASP A 154 -11.40 -12.37 14.26
C ASP A 154 -9.97 -12.14 13.73
N TRP A 155 -9.02 -11.89 14.63
CA TRP A 155 -7.62 -11.58 14.27
C TRP A 155 -6.90 -12.72 13.54
N TRP A 156 -7.38 -13.96 13.63
CA TRP A 156 -6.81 -15.10 12.90
C TRP A 156 -7.40 -15.26 11.50
N CYS A 157 -8.48 -14.55 11.17
CA CYS A 157 -9.10 -14.64 9.86
C CYS A 157 -8.31 -13.82 8.83
N PRO A 158 -7.89 -14.41 7.70
CA PRO A 158 -7.27 -13.66 6.63
C PRO A 158 -8.20 -12.57 6.09
N TRP A 159 -7.66 -11.39 5.83
CA TRP A 159 -8.44 -10.29 5.25
C TRP A 159 -8.73 -10.53 3.76
N PRO A 160 -9.95 -10.26 3.27
CA PRO A 160 -10.28 -10.43 1.86
C PRO A 160 -9.42 -9.52 0.99
N ILE A 161 -9.04 -10.04 -0.18
CA ILE A 161 -8.29 -9.31 -1.20
C ILE A 161 -9.21 -9.15 -2.42
N GLU A 162 -9.42 -7.92 -2.86
CA GLU A 162 -10.22 -7.58 -4.03
C GLU A 162 -9.41 -6.73 -5.02
N ARG A 163 -9.46 -7.09 -6.30
CA ARG A 163 -8.90 -6.25 -7.36
C ARG A 163 -9.97 -5.28 -7.83
N VAL A 164 -9.66 -3.99 -7.84
CA VAL A 164 -10.59 -2.92 -8.19
C VAL A 164 -10.45 -2.57 -9.66
N ASP A 165 -11.57 -2.32 -10.32
CA ASP A 165 -11.58 -1.79 -11.69
C ASP A 165 -11.06 -0.35 -11.72
N VAL A 166 -9.97 -0.12 -12.45
CA VAL A 166 -9.26 1.17 -12.53
C VAL A 166 -8.77 1.44 -13.95
N PRO A 167 -8.47 2.70 -14.31
CA PRO A 167 -7.95 3.03 -15.64
C PRO A 167 -6.70 2.21 -15.99
N GLN A 168 -6.75 1.46 -17.09
CA GLN A 168 -5.69 0.53 -17.50
C GLN A 168 -4.59 1.24 -18.31
N GLN A 169 -3.34 0.81 -18.15
CA GLN A 169 -2.20 1.23 -18.96
C GLN A 169 -2.19 0.51 -20.31
N SER A 170 -1.86 1.24 -21.37
CA SER A 170 -1.69 0.67 -22.72
C SER A 170 -0.26 0.20 -22.98
N ASN A 171 0.73 0.85 -22.37
CA ASN A 171 2.14 0.55 -22.62
C ASN A 171 2.72 -0.50 -21.65
N GLU A 172 3.98 -0.84 -21.87
CA GLU A 172 4.80 -1.67 -20.99
C GLU A 172 5.75 -0.76 -20.22
N GLY A 173 5.66 -0.73 -18.89
CA GLY A 173 6.62 -0.05 -18.02
C GLY A 173 6.12 1.14 -17.20
N ASP A 174 4.88 1.61 -17.37
CA ASP A 174 4.36 2.73 -16.57
C ASP A 174 3.68 2.30 -15.26
N CYS A 175 3.68 1.01 -14.92
CA CYS A 175 2.96 0.49 -13.76
C CYS A 175 3.35 1.21 -12.45
N GLY A 176 4.64 1.54 -12.26
CA GLY A 176 5.09 2.35 -11.13
C GLY A 176 4.47 3.77 -11.08
N MET A 177 4.23 4.41 -12.22
CA MET A 177 3.53 5.71 -12.25
C MET A 177 2.05 5.57 -11.96
N PHE A 178 1.42 4.51 -12.46
CA PHE A 178 0.03 4.22 -12.14
C PHE A 178 -0.14 3.96 -10.64
N VAL A 179 0.81 3.28 -9.99
CA VAL A 179 0.82 3.13 -8.52
C VAL A 179 0.77 4.48 -7.82
N LEU A 180 1.67 5.40 -8.16
CA LEU A 180 1.67 6.74 -7.56
C LEU A 180 0.37 7.50 -7.86
N LYS A 181 -0.12 7.43 -9.09
CA LYS A 181 -1.35 8.10 -9.49
C LYS A 181 -2.58 7.58 -8.73
N TYR A 182 -2.73 6.26 -8.59
CA TYR A 182 -3.82 5.67 -7.83
C TYR A 182 -3.75 6.06 -6.37
N ILE A 183 -2.58 5.95 -5.74
CA ILE A 183 -2.42 6.33 -4.33
C ILE A 183 -2.75 7.82 -4.12
N GLU A 184 -2.27 8.71 -4.98
CA GLU A 184 -2.58 10.15 -4.90
C GLU A 184 -4.09 10.42 -5.03
N LEU A 185 -4.75 9.81 -6.02
CA LEU A 185 -6.19 10.02 -6.26
C LEU A 185 -7.05 9.49 -5.10
N PHE A 186 -6.83 8.23 -4.71
CA PHE A 186 -7.65 7.60 -3.68
C PHE A 186 -7.40 8.16 -2.28
N SER A 187 -6.16 8.56 -1.99
CA SER A 187 -5.83 9.19 -0.70
C SER A 187 -6.41 10.60 -0.59
N ALA A 188 -6.53 11.33 -1.71
CA ALA A 188 -7.21 12.61 -1.78
C ALA A 188 -8.75 12.51 -1.87
N LYS A 189 -9.32 11.28 -1.80
CA LYS A 189 -10.76 11.01 -1.96
C LYS A 189 -11.32 11.58 -3.28
N LEU A 190 -10.49 11.62 -4.32
CA LEU A 190 -10.87 12.09 -5.65
C LEU A 190 -11.51 10.94 -6.44
N PRO A 191 -12.50 11.25 -7.31
CA PRO A 191 -13.21 10.24 -8.12
C PRO A 191 -12.31 9.57 -9.17
#